data_AF-A0A8J4QXZ0-F1
#
_entry.id   AF-A0A8J4QXZ0-F1
#
_cell.length_a   1.000
_cell.length_b   1.000
_cell.length_c   1.000
_cell.angle_alpha   90.00
_cell.angle_beta   90.00
_cell.angle_gamma   90.00
#
_symmetry.space_group_name_H-M   'P 1'
#
loop_
_entity.id
_entity.type
_entity.pdbx_description
1 polymer ?
#
loop_
_entity_poly.entity_id
_entity_poly.type
_entity_poly.pdbx_seq_one_letter_code
_entity_poly.pdbx_strand_id
1 'polypeptide(L)'
;MHMRTHETEKEMDMRTVVADKPHAVCIPFPAQSHIKAMLKFSKLLHHRGFHVTFVNTEFNHQRFLKTNGPSSLDGLPDFRFKTIPDSLPPMDPDATQDLHSLCDSIMKNFLAPFSHLLSKLNNATSNIPPVTCIISDGFMPFTVMAAQEFKVPIVMCFSMAACSVMSFTCFPPLKDKGVIPLKDESYLTNGYLDTVIDWIPGVPMLCCPFIADQQTNCKYTCNEWGIGMEINNDAKREEVEKTVRELMEGDKGKKMKKKALEWKKLAEDATDPLGSSSINLNNLVSEVLLSKGQMF
;
A
#
# COMPACT_ATOMS: atom_id res chain seq x y z
N MET A 1 30.72 37.96 22.70
CA MET A 1 29.37 38.39 22.30
C MET A 1 29.05 38.07 20.83
N HIS A 2 30.03 38.01 19.92
CA HIS A 2 29.85 37.67 18.50
C HIS A 2 29.59 36.18 18.16
N MET A 3 29.94 35.23 19.05
CA MET A 3 29.66 33.79 18.80
C MET A 3 28.19 33.41 19.05
N ARG A 4 27.53 34.09 20.01
CA ARG A 4 26.16 33.78 20.42
C ARG A 4 25.12 34.22 19.38
N THR A 5 25.42 35.26 18.60
CA THR A 5 24.58 35.77 17.51
C THR A 5 24.57 34.86 16.28
N HIS A 6 25.71 34.26 15.94
CA HIS A 6 25.80 33.31 14.81
C HIS A 6 25.12 31.96 15.09
N GLU A 7 25.13 31.49 16.34
CA GLU A 7 24.37 30.30 16.73
C GLU A 7 22.85 30.54 16.66
N THR A 8 22.37 31.69 17.14
CA THR A 8 20.95 32.05 17.04
C THR A 8 20.49 32.28 15.60
N GLU A 9 21.34 32.85 14.74
CA GLU A 9 21.03 33.01 13.31
C GLU A 9 20.97 31.66 12.59
N LYS A 10 21.92 30.74 12.84
CA LYS A 10 21.87 29.38 12.28
C LYS A 10 20.70 28.56 12.78
N GLU A 11 20.33 28.72 14.05
CA GLU A 11 19.19 28.03 14.65
C GLU A 11 17.86 28.59 14.11
N MET A 12 17.78 29.90 13.87
CA MET A 12 16.64 30.53 13.23
C MET A 12 16.52 30.11 11.75
N ASP A 13 17.65 30.09 11.01
CA ASP A 13 17.71 29.68 9.61
C ASP A 13 17.34 28.19 9.43
N MET A 14 17.83 27.30 10.29
CA MET A 14 17.40 25.90 10.34
C MET A 14 15.91 25.73 10.68
N ARG A 15 15.36 26.55 11.58
CA ARG A 15 13.91 26.52 11.91
C ARG A 15 13.06 26.97 10.73
N THR A 16 13.48 27.99 9.97
CA THR A 16 12.81 28.38 8.70
C THR A 16 12.91 27.29 7.64
N VAL A 17 14.07 26.66 7.45
CA VAL A 17 14.24 25.55 6.50
C VAL A 17 13.39 24.32 6.86
N VAL A 18 13.14 24.07 8.15
CA VAL A 18 12.25 22.98 8.60
C VAL A 18 10.77 23.33 8.42
N ALA A 19 10.39 24.60 8.63
CA ALA A 19 9.00 25.06 8.53
C ALA A 19 8.44 25.04 7.09
N ASP A 20 9.30 25.12 6.08
CA ASP A 20 8.90 25.18 4.66
C ASP A 20 8.84 23.81 3.95
N LYS A 21 9.23 22.72 4.61
CA LYS A 21 9.17 21.38 3.99
C LYS A 21 7.72 20.89 3.88
N PRO A 22 7.29 20.34 2.72
CA PRO A 22 6.01 19.66 2.61
C PRO A 22 6.01 18.44 3.52
N HIS A 23 4.91 18.21 4.26
CA HIS A 23 4.79 17.14 5.23
C HIS A 23 3.79 16.08 4.76
N ALA A 24 4.32 14.91 4.42
CA ALA A 24 3.59 13.72 4.03
C ALA A 24 3.33 12.79 5.22
N VAL A 25 2.06 12.52 5.52
CA VAL A 25 1.66 11.46 6.46
C VAL A 25 1.35 10.20 5.67
N CYS A 26 2.15 9.15 5.85
CA CYS A 26 2.03 7.88 5.13
C CYS A 26 1.43 6.80 6.05
N ILE A 27 0.31 6.21 5.66
CA ILE A 27 -0.39 5.20 6.47
C ILE A 27 -0.70 3.95 5.62
N PRO A 28 0.04 2.84 5.82
CA PRO A 28 -0.21 1.57 5.14
C PRO A 28 -1.40 0.83 5.75
N PHE A 29 -1.94 -0.13 5.00
CA PHE A 29 -2.73 -1.20 5.61
C PHE A 29 -1.81 -2.03 6.54
N PRO A 30 -2.25 -2.43 7.74
CA PRO A 30 -1.39 -3.07 8.76
C PRO A 30 -1.02 -4.53 8.45
N ALA A 31 -0.69 -4.84 7.19
CA ALA A 31 -0.10 -6.09 6.75
C ALA A 31 1.33 -5.90 6.22
N GLN A 32 2.17 -6.93 6.37
CA GLN A 32 3.61 -6.84 6.12
C GLN A 32 3.99 -6.33 4.71
N SER A 33 3.34 -6.84 3.66
CA SER A 33 3.63 -6.43 2.28
C SER A 33 3.28 -4.97 2.02
N HIS A 34 2.12 -4.52 2.52
CA HIS A 34 1.63 -3.15 2.42
C HIS A 34 2.55 -2.16 3.14
N ILE A 35 2.94 -2.48 4.38
CA ILE A 35 3.90 -1.67 5.16
C ILE A 35 5.22 -1.52 4.39
N LYS A 36 5.76 -2.60 3.84
CA LYS A 36 7.02 -2.56 3.10
C LYS A 36 6.92 -1.73 1.82
N ALA A 37 5.82 -1.85 1.08
CA ALA A 37 5.57 -1.07 -0.13
C ALA A 37 5.46 0.43 0.19
N MET A 38 4.62 0.78 1.16
CA MET A 38 4.44 2.17 1.60
C MET A 38 5.74 2.76 2.15
N LEU A 39 6.54 1.98 2.90
CA LEU A 39 7.81 2.45 3.45
C LEU A 39 8.81 2.81 2.34
N LYS A 40 8.87 2.01 1.27
CA LYS A 40 9.70 2.33 0.09
C LYS A 40 9.23 3.61 -0.58
N PHE A 41 7.92 3.77 -0.76
CA PHE A 41 7.34 4.98 -1.34
C PHE A 41 7.62 6.22 -0.48
N SER A 42 7.46 6.09 0.84
CA SER A 42 7.75 7.14 1.83
C SER A 42 9.21 7.58 1.76
N LYS A 43 10.15 6.65 1.56
CA LYS A 43 11.59 6.98 1.35
C LYS A 43 11.82 7.76 0.06
N LEU A 44 11.06 7.51 -1.01
CA LEU A 44 11.15 8.30 -2.25
C LEU A 44 10.64 9.73 -2.07
N LEU A 45 9.59 9.92 -1.27
CA LEU A 45 9.11 11.26 -0.90
C LEU A 45 10.13 12.01 -0.04
N HIS A 46 10.69 11.34 0.96
CA HIS A 46 11.75 11.90 1.80
C HIS A 46 12.97 12.32 0.99
N HIS A 47 13.41 11.50 0.03
CA HIS A 47 14.50 11.85 -0.89
C HIS A 47 14.16 13.07 -1.78
N ARG A 48 12.87 13.35 -2.02
CA ARG A 48 12.38 14.54 -2.72
C ARG A 48 12.11 15.74 -1.80
N GLY A 49 12.58 15.70 -0.55
CA GLY A 49 12.57 16.84 0.37
C GLY A 49 11.34 16.91 1.29
N PHE A 50 10.48 15.90 1.29
CA PHE A 50 9.34 15.85 2.22
C PHE A 50 9.79 15.56 3.65
N HIS A 51 9.18 16.24 4.61
CA HIS A 51 9.06 15.70 5.97
C HIS A 51 8.08 14.53 5.93
N VAL A 52 8.47 13.37 6.43
CA VAL A 52 7.64 12.16 6.39
C VAL A 52 7.29 11.72 7.79
N THR A 53 5.99 11.56 8.05
CA THR A 53 5.50 10.80 9.20
C THR A 53 4.93 9.47 8.71
N PHE A 54 5.59 8.37 9.05
CA PHE A 54 5.12 7.02 8.76
C PHE A 54 4.31 6.47 9.94
N VAL A 55 3.05 6.14 9.71
CA VAL A 55 2.13 5.69 10.76
C VAL A 55 2.05 4.16 10.76
N ASN A 56 2.39 3.54 11.88
CA ASN A 56 2.15 2.13 12.15
C ASN A 56 0.92 1.97 13.05
N THR A 57 0.34 0.77 13.11
CA THR A 57 -0.43 0.39 14.30
C THR A 57 0.52 0.13 15.46
N GLU A 58 0.06 0.32 16.70
CA GLU A 58 0.85 0.02 17.89
C GLU A 58 1.35 -1.43 17.90
N PHE A 59 0.48 -2.39 17.54
CA PHE A 59 0.85 -3.81 17.40
C PHE A 59 2.03 -4.02 16.44
N ASN A 60 1.94 -3.50 15.21
CA ASN A 60 3.01 -3.66 14.22
C ASN A 60 4.28 -2.92 14.62
N HIS A 61 4.14 -1.73 15.24
CA HIS A 61 5.28 -0.98 15.75
C HIS A 61 6.07 -1.78 16.78
N GLN A 62 5.38 -2.37 17.77
CA GLN A 62 6.01 -3.22 18.79
C GLN A 62 6.66 -4.47 18.17
N ARG A 63 6.03 -5.08 17.19
CA ARG A 63 6.59 -6.24 16.47
C ARG A 63 7.89 -5.88 15.74
N PHE A 64 7.98 -4.71 15.11
CA PHE A 64 9.22 -4.23 14.50
C PHE A 64 10.32 -3.97 15.53
N LEU A 65 10.00 -3.35 16.66
CA LEU A 65 10.97 -3.14 17.74
C LEU A 65 11.48 -4.47 18.33
N LYS A 66 10.60 -5.47 18.50
CA LYS A 66 10.97 -6.82 18.98
C LYS A 66 11.93 -7.52 18.01
N THR A 67 11.68 -7.40 16.70
CA THR A 67 12.42 -8.12 15.65
C THR A 67 13.71 -7.44 15.23
N ASN A 68 13.73 -6.10 15.15
CA ASN A 68 14.85 -5.32 14.63
C ASN A 68 15.58 -4.50 15.70
N GLY A 69 15.14 -4.57 16.95
CA GLY A 69 15.72 -3.85 18.09
C GLY A 69 15.01 -2.51 18.40
N PRO A 70 15.23 -1.97 19.62
CA PRO A 70 14.49 -0.83 20.16
C PRO A 70 14.72 0.48 19.41
N SER A 71 15.86 0.64 18.73
CA SER A 71 16.19 1.82 17.94
C SER A 71 15.80 1.74 16.46
N SER A 72 15.17 0.64 16.04
CA SER A 72 14.86 0.42 14.61
C SER A 72 13.85 1.41 14.02
N LEU A 73 13.11 2.12 14.88
CA LEU A 73 12.10 3.11 14.50
C LEU A 73 12.40 4.52 15.07
N ASP A 74 13.64 4.78 15.48
CA ASP A 74 14.07 6.12 15.94
C ASP A 74 13.91 7.18 14.82
N GLY A 75 14.01 6.74 13.55
CA GLY A 75 13.81 7.57 12.38
C GLY A 75 14.96 8.57 12.14
N LEU A 76 14.65 9.63 11.40
CA LEU A 76 15.50 10.78 11.11
C LEU A 76 14.74 12.06 11.51
N PRO A 77 15.42 13.22 11.61
CA PRO A 77 14.76 14.48 11.97
C PRO A 77 13.51 14.80 11.14
N ASP A 78 13.53 14.45 9.85
CA ASP A 78 12.47 14.63 8.86
C ASP A 78 11.90 13.31 8.30
N PHE A 79 12.17 12.17 8.95
CA PHE A 79 11.51 10.88 8.70
C PHE A 79 11.16 10.23 10.03
N ARG A 80 9.92 10.37 10.49
CA ARG A 80 9.52 9.92 11.84
C ARG A 80 8.50 8.81 11.78
N PHE A 81 8.59 7.87 12.72
CA PHE A 81 7.56 6.87 12.93
C PHE A 81 6.59 7.34 14.01
N LYS A 82 5.29 7.12 13.78
CA LYS A 82 4.21 7.35 14.74
C LYS A 82 3.29 6.14 14.80
N THR A 83 2.47 6.10 15.83
CA THR A 83 1.54 5.00 16.06
C THR A 83 0.13 5.49 16.22
N ILE A 84 -0.82 4.64 15.83
CA ILE A 84 -2.23 4.69 16.24
C ILE A 84 -2.61 3.32 16.83
N PRO A 85 -3.56 3.26 17.77
CA PRO A 85 -4.08 1.99 18.25
C PRO A 85 -4.78 1.26 17.09
N ASP A 86 -4.66 -0.07 17.06
CA ASP A 86 -5.48 -0.92 16.19
C ASP A 86 -6.86 -1.24 16.78
N SER A 87 -7.11 -0.81 18.02
CA SER A 87 -8.37 -0.97 18.74
C SER A 87 -8.87 -2.43 18.79
N LEU A 88 -7.94 -3.38 18.77
CA LEU A 88 -8.20 -4.80 18.95
C LEU A 88 -7.79 -5.25 20.36
N PRO A 89 -8.40 -6.34 20.88
CA PRO A 89 -7.95 -6.93 22.13
C PRO A 89 -6.46 -7.30 22.07
N PRO A 90 -5.72 -7.23 23.20
CA PRO A 90 -4.33 -7.65 23.24
C PRO A 90 -4.19 -9.09 22.71
N MET A 91 -3.46 -9.24 21.61
CA MET A 91 -3.17 -10.54 21.00
C MET A 91 -1.73 -10.95 21.31
N ASP A 92 -1.47 -12.26 21.19
CA ASP A 92 -0.11 -12.77 21.13
C ASP A 92 0.70 -11.98 20.07
N PRO A 93 1.84 -11.37 20.43
CA PRO A 93 2.69 -10.61 19.50
C PRO A 93 3.14 -11.41 18.27
N ASP A 94 3.14 -12.73 18.37
CA ASP A 94 3.56 -13.64 17.31
C ASP A 94 2.38 -14.14 16.45
N ALA A 95 1.12 -13.87 16.85
CA ALA A 95 -0.08 -14.25 16.09
C ALA A 95 -0.33 -13.34 14.88
N THR A 96 -0.87 -13.94 13.81
CA THR A 96 -1.42 -13.21 12.66
C THR A 96 -2.73 -12.55 13.08
N GLN A 97 -2.88 -11.24 12.82
CA GLN A 97 -4.15 -10.55 13.09
C GLN A 97 -5.25 -11.14 12.22
N ASP A 98 -6.40 -11.42 12.84
CA ASP A 98 -7.60 -11.82 12.10
C ASP A 98 -8.00 -10.69 11.16
N LEU A 99 -7.99 -10.99 9.85
CA LEU A 99 -8.19 -9.99 8.81
C LEU A 99 -9.58 -9.36 8.90
N HIS A 100 -10.60 -10.15 9.29
CA HIS A 100 -11.96 -9.66 9.40
C HIS A 100 -12.10 -8.65 10.53
N SER A 101 -11.65 -9.01 11.74
CA SER A 101 -11.66 -8.13 12.91
C SER A 101 -10.86 -6.85 12.68
N LEU A 102 -9.71 -6.96 12.00
CA LEU A 102 -8.88 -5.81 11.65
C LEU A 102 -9.59 -4.87 10.67
N CYS A 103 -10.19 -5.39 9.61
CA CYS A 103 -10.99 -4.60 8.66
C CYS A 103 -12.16 -3.89 9.39
N ASP A 104 -12.86 -4.61 10.27
CA ASP A 104 -13.94 -4.06 11.08
C ASP A 104 -13.46 -2.92 11.98
N SER A 105 -12.31 -3.09 12.62
CA SER A 105 -11.71 -2.06 13.46
C SER A 105 -11.26 -0.82 12.66
N ILE A 106 -10.65 -1.03 11.48
CA ILE A 106 -10.28 0.05 10.56
C ILE A 106 -11.50 0.90 10.19
N MET A 107 -12.63 0.25 9.89
CA MET A 107 -13.86 0.94 9.51
C MET A 107 -14.50 1.72 10.65
N LYS A 108 -14.41 1.22 11.89
CA LYS A 108 -15.17 1.75 13.04
C LYS A 108 -14.36 2.66 13.95
N ASN A 109 -13.05 2.38 14.12
CA ASN A 109 -12.29 2.87 15.26
C ASN A 109 -11.07 3.74 14.87
N PHE A 110 -10.56 3.67 13.64
CA PHE A 110 -9.29 4.30 13.29
C PHE A 110 -9.37 5.81 13.03
N LEU A 111 -10.55 6.33 12.66
CA LEU A 111 -10.71 7.75 12.31
C LEU A 111 -10.33 8.70 13.45
N ALA A 112 -10.85 8.45 14.65
CA ALA A 112 -10.64 9.36 15.79
C ALA A 112 -9.16 9.39 16.25
N PRO A 113 -8.46 8.25 16.45
CA PRO A 113 -7.04 8.26 16.79
C PRO A 113 -6.17 8.86 15.70
N PHE A 114 -6.48 8.63 14.43
CA PHE A 114 -5.73 9.22 13.32
C PHE A 114 -5.91 10.74 13.25
N SER A 115 -7.13 11.24 13.40
CA SER A 115 -7.42 12.69 13.43
C SER A 115 -6.77 13.38 14.64
N HIS A 116 -6.73 12.69 15.79
CA HIS A 116 -5.97 13.16 16.94
C HIS A 116 -4.46 13.26 16.65
N LEU A 117 -3.89 12.27 15.96
CA LEU A 117 -2.49 12.30 15.53
C LEU A 117 -2.22 13.48 14.58
N LEU A 118 -3.06 13.70 13.56
CA LEU A 118 -2.93 14.82 12.64
C LEU A 118 -2.99 16.17 13.38
N SER A 119 -3.92 16.33 14.32
CA SER A 119 -4.01 17.53 15.18
C SER A 119 -2.74 17.76 15.98
N LYS A 120 -2.16 16.70 16.54
CA LYS A 120 -0.91 16.76 17.30
C LYS A 120 0.28 17.15 16.41
N LEU A 121 0.34 16.65 15.19
CA LEU A 121 1.38 16.99 14.22
C LEU A 121 1.28 18.44 13.74
N ASN A 122 0.06 19.00 13.67
CA ASN A 122 -0.18 20.39 13.27
C ASN A 122 -0.04 21.40 14.42
N ASN A 123 0.30 20.97 15.63
CA ASN A 123 0.46 21.88 16.76
C ASN A 123 1.72 22.76 16.58
N ALA A 124 1.56 24.09 16.71
CA ALA A 124 2.62 25.08 16.51
C ALA A 124 3.85 24.93 17.44
N THR A 125 3.74 24.15 18.51
CA THR A 125 4.87 23.83 19.41
C THR A 125 5.74 22.68 18.90
N SER A 126 5.25 21.93 17.92
CA SER A 126 6.03 20.88 17.28
C SER A 126 7.00 21.54 16.30
N ASN A 127 8.31 21.39 16.51
CA ASN A 127 9.35 21.88 15.59
C ASN A 127 9.36 21.08 14.25
N ILE A 128 8.20 20.84 13.66
CA ILE A 128 7.98 20.13 12.40
C ILE A 128 6.99 20.94 11.55
N PRO A 129 7.07 20.82 10.22
CA PRO A 129 6.12 21.46 9.33
C PRO A 129 4.70 20.91 9.53
N PRO A 130 3.65 21.71 9.30
CA PRO A 130 2.27 21.23 9.33
C PRO A 130 2.05 20.20 8.21
N VAL A 131 1.15 19.24 8.45
CA VAL A 131 0.74 18.22 7.47
C VAL A 131 0.21 18.90 6.22
N THR A 132 0.79 18.57 5.06
CA THR A 132 0.38 19.11 3.76
C THR A 132 -0.30 18.06 2.88
N CYS A 133 -0.09 16.77 3.11
CA CYS A 133 -0.72 15.70 2.35
C CYS A 133 -0.78 14.37 3.11
N ILE A 134 -1.72 13.52 2.70
CA ILE A 134 -1.88 12.16 3.22
C ILE A 134 -1.66 11.16 2.09
N ILE A 135 -0.84 10.14 2.35
CA ILE A 135 -0.63 9.00 1.46
C ILE A 135 -1.16 7.78 2.20
N SER A 136 -2.32 7.31 1.76
CA SER A 136 -3.05 6.23 2.42
C SER A 136 -3.02 4.98 1.58
N ASP A 137 -2.99 3.83 2.23
CA ASP A 137 -3.35 2.59 1.58
C ASP A 137 -4.83 2.59 1.14
N GLY A 138 -5.11 1.95 0.00
CA GLY A 138 -6.44 1.73 -0.55
C GLY A 138 -7.44 1.10 0.44
N PHE A 139 -6.94 0.28 1.36
CA PHE A 139 -7.75 -0.40 2.38
C PHE A 139 -7.93 0.37 3.68
N MET A 140 -7.56 1.64 3.72
CA MET A 140 -7.67 2.52 4.90
C MET A 140 -8.67 3.66 4.63
N PRO A 141 -9.95 3.38 4.31
CA PRO A 141 -10.88 4.38 3.75
C PRO A 141 -11.21 5.53 4.70
N PHE A 142 -11.04 5.36 6.01
CA PHE A 142 -11.26 6.44 6.99
C PHE A 142 -10.35 7.66 6.77
N THR A 143 -9.20 7.47 6.12
CA THR A 143 -8.25 8.55 5.85
C THR A 143 -8.80 9.59 4.89
N VAL A 144 -9.78 9.24 4.04
CA VAL A 144 -10.49 10.19 3.18
C VAL A 144 -11.27 11.20 4.03
N MET A 145 -11.97 10.72 5.06
CA MET A 145 -12.70 11.58 5.99
C MET A 145 -11.74 12.51 6.75
N ALA A 146 -10.61 11.98 7.22
CA ALA A 146 -9.58 12.78 7.86
C ALA A 146 -8.98 13.82 6.88
N ALA A 147 -8.70 13.45 5.63
CA ALA A 147 -8.18 14.39 4.64
C ALA A 147 -9.14 15.55 4.39
N GLN A 148 -10.44 15.27 4.34
CA GLN A 148 -11.49 16.30 4.22
C GLN A 148 -11.54 17.21 5.44
N GLU A 149 -11.49 16.65 6.65
CA GLU A 149 -11.48 17.42 7.91
C GLU A 149 -10.27 18.37 7.99
N PHE A 150 -9.09 17.88 7.61
CA PHE A 150 -7.84 18.65 7.66
C PHE A 150 -7.57 19.47 6.40
N LYS A 151 -8.45 19.38 5.39
CA LYS A 151 -8.35 20.09 4.10
C LYS A 151 -7.01 19.90 3.41
N VAL A 152 -6.51 18.67 3.41
CA VAL A 152 -5.25 18.30 2.75
C VAL A 152 -5.52 17.31 1.61
N PRO A 153 -4.76 17.36 0.50
CA PRO A 153 -4.84 16.34 -0.53
C PRO A 153 -4.52 14.94 0.02
N ILE A 154 -5.23 13.95 -0.52
CA ILE A 154 -5.01 12.53 -0.23
C ILE A 154 -4.73 11.74 -1.50
N VAL A 155 -3.76 10.83 -1.41
CA VAL A 155 -3.45 9.85 -2.44
C VAL A 155 -3.71 8.46 -1.89
N MET A 156 -4.54 7.70 -2.59
CA MET A 156 -4.83 6.29 -2.27
C MET A 156 -3.87 5.39 -3.06
N CYS A 157 -2.99 4.69 -2.36
CA CYS A 157 -2.04 3.74 -2.92
C CYS A 157 -2.56 2.32 -2.78
N PHE A 158 -2.70 1.60 -3.90
CA PHE A 158 -3.04 0.18 -3.93
C PHE A 158 -1.76 -0.62 -4.16
N SER A 159 -1.21 -1.24 -3.12
CA SER A 159 0.00 -2.09 -3.24
C SER A 159 -0.30 -3.51 -3.73
N MET A 160 -1.37 -3.67 -4.49
CA MET A 160 -1.77 -4.92 -5.16
C MET A 160 -1.51 -4.81 -6.66
N ALA A 161 -1.67 -5.91 -7.39
CA ALA A 161 -1.61 -5.85 -8.84
C ALA A 161 -2.70 -4.94 -9.41
N ALA A 162 -2.37 -4.16 -10.45
CA ALA A 162 -3.30 -3.23 -11.08
C ALA A 162 -4.58 -3.92 -11.61
N CYS A 163 -4.45 -5.16 -12.10
CA CYS A 163 -5.59 -5.96 -12.54
C CYS A 163 -6.57 -6.29 -11.40
N SER A 164 -6.05 -6.44 -10.18
CA SER A 164 -6.85 -6.76 -9.00
C SER A 164 -7.59 -5.54 -8.44
N VAL A 165 -7.11 -4.34 -8.73
CA VAL A 165 -7.82 -3.09 -8.39
C VAL A 165 -9.18 -3.03 -9.12
N MET A 166 -9.24 -3.50 -10.37
CA MET A 166 -10.50 -3.54 -11.12
C MET A 166 -11.56 -4.42 -10.45
N SER A 167 -11.16 -5.53 -9.82
CA SER A 167 -12.07 -6.39 -9.08
C SER A 167 -12.81 -5.63 -7.98
N PHE A 168 -12.19 -4.64 -7.34
CA PHE A 168 -12.84 -3.80 -6.32
C PHE A 168 -13.93 -2.89 -6.92
N THR A 169 -13.72 -2.38 -8.13
CA THR A 169 -14.73 -1.56 -8.84
C THR A 169 -15.97 -2.37 -9.23
N CYS A 170 -15.84 -3.69 -9.34
CA CYS A 170 -16.95 -4.59 -9.63
C CYS A 170 -17.82 -4.90 -8.41
N PHE A 171 -17.38 -4.62 -7.17
CA PHE A 171 -18.16 -4.98 -5.97
C PHE A 171 -19.55 -4.33 -5.91
N PRO A 172 -19.71 -3.00 -6.10
CA PRO A 172 -21.03 -2.37 -6.04
C PRO A 172 -22.03 -3.02 -7.01
N PRO A 173 -21.74 -3.18 -8.32
CA PRO A 173 -22.73 -3.74 -9.22
C PRO A 173 -22.93 -5.25 -9.02
N LEU A 174 -21.95 -6.00 -8.49
CA LEU A 174 -22.15 -7.39 -8.05
C LEU A 174 -23.10 -7.49 -6.87
N LYS A 175 -22.99 -6.57 -5.91
CA LYS A 175 -23.88 -6.48 -4.75
C LYS A 175 -25.29 -6.08 -5.17
N ASP A 176 -25.42 -5.08 -6.05
CA ASP A 176 -26.71 -4.59 -6.55
C ASP A 176 -27.48 -5.68 -7.30
N LYS A 177 -26.77 -6.57 -8.00
CA LYS A 177 -27.36 -7.74 -8.66
C LYS A 177 -27.49 -8.98 -7.77
N GLY A 178 -27.14 -8.89 -6.49
CA GLY A 178 -27.27 -9.99 -5.53
C GLY A 178 -26.33 -11.17 -5.79
N VAL A 179 -25.23 -10.95 -6.51
CA VAL A 179 -24.16 -11.95 -6.70
C VAL A 179 -23.34 -12.12 -5.41
N ILE A 180 -23.23 -11.03 -4.64
CA ILE A 180 -22.57 -11.01 -3.33
C ILE A 180 -23.47 -10.30 -2.28
N PRO A 181 -23.32 -10.60 -0.98
CA PRO A 181 -22.45 -11.63 -0.40
C PRO A 181 -22.94 -13.05 -0.70
N LEU A 182 -22.02 -14.02 -0.67
CA LEU A 182 -22.38 -15.44 -0.74
C LEU A 182 -23.24 -15.80 0.48
N LYS A 183 -24.23 -16.67 0.28
CA LYS A 183 -25.15 -17.06 1.35
C LYS A 183 -24.49 -17.95 2.39
N ASP A 184 -23.62 -18.85 1.94
CA ASP A 184 -22.92 -19.82 2.77
C ASP A 184 -21.72 -20.42 1.99
N GLU A 185 -20.90 -21.22 2.69
CA GLU A 185 -19.67 -21.82 2.15
C GLU A 185 -19.91 -22.82 1.02
N SER A 186 -21.13 -23.35 0.82
CA SER A 186 -21.40 -24.27 -0.30
C SER A 186 -21.20 -23.59 -1.66
N TYR A 187 -21.33 -22.27 -1.70
CA TYR A 187 -21.09 -21.45 -2.90
C TYR A 187 -19.62 -21.49 -3.33
N LEU A 188 -18.71 -21.93 -2.46
CA LEU A 188 -17.28 -22.06 -2.76
C LEU A 188 -16.97 -23.30 -3.63
N THR A 189 -17.84 -24.31 -3.61
CA THR A 189 -17.58 -25.62 -4.24
C THR A 189 -18.69 -26.10 -5.16
N ASN A 190 -19.86 -25.45 -5.15
CA ASN A 190 -21.02 -25.84 -5.97
C ASN A 190 -21.00 -25.28 -7.41
N GLY A 191 -19.88 -24.71 -7.86
CA GLY A 191 -19.73 -24.09 -9.18
C GLY A 191 -20.36 -22.70 -9.31
N TYR A 192 -20.93 -22.12 -8.25
CA TYR A 192 -21.50 -20.76 -8.30
C TYR A 192 -20.48 -19.71 -8.73
N LEU A 193 -19.22 -19.88 -8.36
CA LEU A 193 -18.14 -18.96 -8.69
C LEU A 193 -17.73 -19.02 -10.16
N ASP A 194 -18.04 -20.12 -10.85
CA ASP A 194 -17.84 -20.27 -12.29
C ASP A 194 -18.89 -19.49 -13.11
N THR A 195 -19.85 -18.82 -12.46
CA THR A 195 -20.84 -17.97 -13.12
C THR A 195 -20.14 -16.86 -13.91
N VAL A 196 -20.36 -16.87 -15.23
CA VAL A 196 -19.83 -15.83 -16.12
C VAL A 196 -20.54 -14.50 -15.87
N ILE A 197 -19.74 -13.46 -15.61
CA ILE A 197 -20.21 -12.08 -15.45
C ILE A 197 -19.83 -11.31 -16.72
N ASP A 198 -20.78 -11.19 -17.63
CA ASP A 198 -20.62 -10.57 -18.96
C ASP A 198 -21.18 -9.14 -19.06
N TRP A 199 -21.88 -8.69 -18.02
CA TRP A 199 -22.58 -7.41 -17.97
C TRP A 199 -21.77 -6.28 -17.32
N ILE A 200 -20.54 -6.54 -16.85
CA ILE A 200 -19.60 -5.50 -16.41
C ILE A 200 -18.71 -5.14 -17.61
N PRO A 201 -18.87 -3.95 -18.23
CA PRO A 201 -18.09 -3.58 -19.39
C PRO A 201 -16.58 -3.53 -19.06
N GLY A 202 -15.75 -4.15 -19.91
CA GLY A 202 -14.29 -4.02 -19.83
C GLY A 202 -13.56 -4.92 -18.83
N VAL A 203 -14.24 -5.87 -18.17
CA VAL A 203 -13.60 -6.80 -17.22
C VAL A 203 -13.96 -8.27 -17.54
N PRO A 204 -13.06 -9.04 -18.18
CA PRO A 204 -13.26 -10.49 -18.31
C PRO A 204 -13.02 -11.19 -16.95
N MET A 205 -14.09 -11.39 -16.18
CA MET A 205 -14.01 -12.00 -14.85
C MET A 205 -14.16 -13.52 -14.90
N LEU A 206 -13.21 -14.21 -14.26
CA LEU A 206 -13.35 -15.60 -13.81
C LEU A 206 -13.16 -15.52 -12.30
N CYS A 207 -14.19 -15.80 -11.51
CA CYS A 207 -14.14 -15.71 -10.06
C CYS A 207 -13.83 -17.08 -9.49
N CYS A 208 -12.77 -17.21 -8.70
CA CYS A 208 -12.62 -18.32 -7.77
C CYS A 208 -11.95 -17.74 -6.49
N PRO A 209 -12.44 -18.05 -5.28
CA PRO A 209 -11.95 -17.47 -4.05
C PRO A 209 -10.93 -18.40 -3.43
N PHE A 210 -9.64 -18.08 -3.57
CA PHE A 210 -8.65 -18.39 -2.55
C PHE A 210 -7.69 -17.20 -2.41
N ILE A 211 -7.82 -16.53 -1.25
CA ILE A 211 -7.11 -15.36 -0.71
C ILE A 211 -6.82 -14.21 -1.70
N ALA A 212 -7.61 -13.14 -1.58
CA ALA A 212 -7.39 -11.82 -2.16
C ALA A 212 -7.09 -11.84 -3.67
N ASP A 213 -5.94 -11.31 -4.10
CA ASP A 213 -5.58 -11.12 -5.50
C ASP A 213 -4.77 -12.28 -6.10
N GLN A 214 -4.42 -13.30 -5.31
CA GLN A 214 -3.45 -14.32 -5.73
C GLN A 214 -3.87 -15.09 -6.97
N GLN A 215 -5.16 -15.43 -7.11
CA GLN A 215 -5.65 -16.10 -8.32
C GLN A 215 -5.68 -15.17 -9.53
N THR A 216 -6.00 -13.89 -9.34
CA THR A 216 -5.93 -12.90 -10.45
C THR A 216 -4.49 -12.75 -10.91
N ASN A 217 -3.55 -12.69 -9.97
CA ASN A 217 -2.12 -12.66 -10.25
C ASN A 217 -1.64 -13.93 -10.95
N CYS A 218 -2.12 -15.12 -10.53
CA CYS A 218 -1.82 -16.40 -11.17
C CYS A 218 -2.31 -16.44 -12.62
N LYS A 219 -3.57 -16.05 -12.86
CA LYS A 219 -4.17 -15.98 -14.20
C LYS A 219 -3.39 -15.04 -15.12
N TYR A 220 -3.05 -13.84 -14.65
CA TYR A 220 -2.23 -12.90 -15.44
C TYR A 220 -0.83 -13.47 -15.70
N THR A 221 -0.19 -14.05 -14.69
CA THR A 221 1.15 -14.63 -14.80
C THR A 221 1.21 -15.77 -15.82
N CYS A 222 0.19 -16.64 -15.83
CA CYS A 222 0.14 -17.80 -16.71
C CYS A 222 -0.38 -17.47 -18.12
N ASN A 223 -1.48 -16.71 -18.22
CA ASN A 223 -2.24 -16.57 -19.46
C ASN A 223 -1.91 -15.28 -20.22
N GLU A 224 -1.75 -14.15 -19.51
CA GLU A 224 -1.53 -12.84 -20.14
C GLU A 224 -0.03 -12.57 -20.35
N TRP A 225 0.73 -12.61 -19.26
CA TRP A 225 2.16 -12.35 -19.27
C TRP A 225 2.95 -13.55 -19.79
N GLY A 226 2.43 -14.77 -19.62
CA GLY A 226 3.04 -16.00 -20.09
C GLY A 226 4.40 -16.28 -19.45
N ILE A 227 4.56 -15.92 -18.18
CA ILE A 227 5.80 -16.07 -17.40
C ILE A 227 5.68 -17.07 -16.25
N GLY A 228 4.52 -17.75 -16.11
CA GLY A 228 4.29 -18.75 -15.07
C GLY A 228 3.59 -20.00 -15.58
N MET A 229 3.65 -21.05 -14.75
CA MET A 229 2.87 -22.28 -14.89
C MET A 229 2.08 -22.50 -13.61
N GLU A 230 0.80 -22.78 -13.77
CA GLU A 230 -0.07 -23.15 -12.67
C GLU A 230 0.20 -24.60 -12.25
N ILE A 231 0.24 -24.83 -10.94
CA ILE A 231 0.30 -26.17 -10.35
C ILE A 231 -1.10 -26.49 -9.85
N ASN A 232 -1.56 -27.71 -10.07
CA ASN A 232 -2.87 -28.17 -9.63
C ASN A 232 -3.04 -28.02 -8.10
N ASN A 233 -4.25 -27.70 -7.65
CA ASN A 233 -4.58 -27.51 -6.23
C ASN A 233 -4.32 -28.78 -5.40
N ASP A 234 -4.46 -29.97 -5.99
CA ASP A 234 -4.09 -31.25 -5.37
C ASP A 234 -2.62 -31.59 -5.65
N ALA A 235 -1.70 -30.68 -5.33
CA ALA A 235 -0.29 -30.74 -5.70
C ALA A 235 0.42 -32.01 -5.16
N LYS A 236 0.41 -33.09 -5.94
CA LYS A 236 1.18 -34.31 -5.65
C LYS A 236 2.64 -34.11 -5.97
N ARG A 237 3.53 -34.76 -5.22
CA ARG A 237 4.99 -34.65 -5.38
C ARG A 237 5.42 -34.89 -6.83
N GLU A 238 4.85 -35.88 -7.50
CA GLU A 238 5.21 -36.22 -8.88
C GLU A 238 4.79 -35.10 -9.87
N GLU A 239 3.62 -34.49 -9.66
CA GLU A 239 3.15 -33.38 -10.51
C GLU A 239 3.98 -32.11 -10.31
N VAL A 240 4.37 -31.82 -9.07
CA VAL A 240 5.27 -30.72 -8.73
C VAL A 240 6.63 -30.93 -9.38
N GLU A 241 7.24 -32.12 -9.23
CA GLU A 241 8.55 -32.42 -9.82
C GLU A 241 8.52 -32.26 -11.34
N LYS A 242 7.49 -32.80 -12.01
CA LYS A 242 7.32 -32.68 -13.46
C LYS A 242 7.22 -31.22 -13.90
N THR A 243 6.44 -30.41 -13.17
CA THR A 243 6.26 -28.99 -13.48
C THR A 243 7.55 -28.20 -13.28
N VAL A 244 8.30 -28.48 -12.21
CA VAL A 244 9.62 -27.87 -11.96
C VAL A 244 10.61 -28.23 -13.06
N ARG A 245 10.65 -29.49 -13.50
CA ARG A 245 11.55 -29.92 -14.58
C ARG A 245 11.24 -29.22 -15.90
N GLU A 246 9.95 -29.10 -16.25
CA GLU A 246 9.51 -28.35 -17.44
C GLU A 246 9.83 -26.85 -17.34
N LEU A 247 9.76 -26.27 -16.14
CA LEU A 247 10.11 -24.86 -15.90
C LEU A 247 11.60 -24.59 -16.07
N MET A 248 12.44 -25.53 -15.62
CA MET A 248 13.90 -25.35 -15.57
C MET A 248 14.58 -25.73 -16.88
N GLU A 249 14.17 -26.83 -17.50
CA GLU A 249 14.86 -27.44 -18.64
C GLU A 249 14.01 -27.50 -19.92
N GLY A 250 12.67 -27.49 -19.75
CA GLY A 250 11.70 -27.64 -20.82
C GLY A 250 11.56 -26.42 -21.73
N ASP A 251 10.95 -26.64 -22.89
CA ASP A 251 10.77 -25.58 -23.89
C ASP A 251 9.76 -24.53 -23.45
N LYS A 252 8.76 -24.89 -22.62
CA LYS A 252 7.86 -23.91 -21.99
C LYS A 252 8.64 -22.98 -21.06
N GLY A 253 9.51 -23.54 -20.20
CA GLY A 253 10.39 -22.79 -19.31
C GLY A 253 11.30 -21.80 -20.06
N LYS A 254 11.93 -22.24 -21.15
CA LYS A 254 12.76 -21.36 -22.01
C LYS A 254 11.96 -20.21 -22.61
N LYS A 255 10.74 -20.47 -23.10
CA LYS A 255 9.84 -19.43 -23.63
C LYS A 255 9.42 -18.43 -22.54
N MET A 256 9.07 -18.91 -21.35
CA MET A 256 8.73 -18.07 -20.19
C MET A 256 9.91 -17.20 -19.78
N LYS A 257 11.13 -17.74 -19.77
CA LYS A 257 12.35 -16.97 -19.48
C LYS A 257 12.59 -15.85 -20.48
N LYS A 258 12.35 -16.11 -21.78
CA LYS A 258 12.43 -15.06 -22.81
C LYS A 258 11.39 -13.95 -22.57
N LYS A 259 10.14 -14.32 -22.32
CA LYS A 259 9.08 -13.36 -21.98
C LYS A 259 9.38 -12.57 -20.69
N ALA A 260 9.95 -13.22 -19.68
CA ALA A 260 10.35 -12.55 -18.44
C ALA A 260 11.44 -11.50 -18.69
N LEU A 261 12.37 -11.75 -19.63
CA LEU A 261 13.35 -10.75 -20.05
C LEU A 261 12.71 -9.57 -20.80
N GLU A 262 11.70 -9.84 -21.63
CA GLU A 262 10.91 -8.80 -22.31
C GLU A 262 10.17 -7.91 -21.29
N TRP A 263 9.47 -8.52 -20.33
CA TRP A 263 8.81 -7.79 -19.23
C TRP A 263 9.78 -7.04 -18.33
N LYS A 264 10.95 -7.63 -18.05
CA LYS A 264 12.02 -6.94 -17.33
C LYS A 264 12.45 -5.67 -18.07
N LYS A 265 12.68 -5.76 -19.39
CA LYS A 265 13.05 -4.59 -20.20
C LYS A 265 11.97 -3.52 -20.17
N LEU A 266 10.70 -3.89 -20.31
CA LEU A 266 9.59 -2.95 -20.21
C LEU A 266 9.52 -2.26 -18.84
N ALA A 267 9.81 -2.98 -17.76
CA ALA A 267 9.87 -2.40 -16.42
C ALA A 267 11.07 -1.45 -16.26
N GLU A 268 12.23 -1.79 -16.83
CA GLU A 268 13.41 -0.92 -16.88
C GLU A 268 13.09 0.37 -17.66
N ASP A 269 12.53 0.24 -18.88
CA ASP A 269 12.14 1.37 -19.72
C ASP A 269 11.08 2.26 -19.02
N ALA A 270 10.14 1.67 -18.28
CA ALA A 270 9.13 2.41 -17.53
C ALA A 270 9.69 3.14 -16.30
N THR A 271 10.80 2.67 -15.73
CA THR A 271 11.43 3.22 -14.52
C THR A 271 12.68 4.06 -14.81
N ASP A 272 13.07 4.17 -16.07
CA ASP A 272 14.06 5.13 -16.57
C ASP A 272 13.71 6.57 -16.15
N PRO A 273 14.68 7.51 -16.02
CA PRO A 273 14.39 8.91 -15.69
C PRO A 273 13.32 9.58 -16.58
N LEU A 274 13.19 9.17 -17.85
CA LEU A 274 12.15 9.64 -18.77
C LEU A 274 11.03 8.61 -19.00
N GLY A 275 11.05 7.52 -18.24
CA GLY A 275 10.06 6.46 -18.28
C GLY A 275 8.71 6.86 -17.68
N SER A 276 7.65 6.15 -18.07
CA SER A 276 6.27 6.45 -17.69
C SER A 276 6.03 6.46 -16.17
N SER A 277 6.66 5.55 -15.42
CA SER A 277 6.51 5.49 -13.96
C SER A 277 7.21 6.65 -13.27
N SER A 278 8.37 7.06 -13.77
CA SER A 278 9.12 8.23 -13.28
C SER A 278 8.34 9.52 -13.54
N ILE A 279 7.77 9.66 -14.74
CA ILE A 279 6.89 10.79 -15.10
C ILE A 279 5.66 10.82 -14.18
N ASN A 280 4.96 9.69 -14.01
CA ASN A 280 3.79 9.61 -13.13
C ASN A 280 4.13 9.99 -11.68
N LEU A 281 5.29 9.56 -11.17
CA LEU A 281 5.73 9.94 -9.82
C LEU A 281 6.04 11.45 -9.72
N ASN A 282 6.64 12.03 -10.76
CA ASN A 282 6.93 13.47 -10.79
C ASN A 282 5.64 14.29 -10.87
N ASN A 283 4.68 13.88 -11.69
CA ASN A 283 3.37 14.53 -11.79
C ASN A 283 2.61 14.40 -10.47
N LEU A 284 2.61 13.22 -9.84
CA LEU A 284 2.00 13.03 -8.51
C LEU A 284 2.58 14.01 -7.49
N VAL A 285 3.91 14.16 -7.44
CA VAL A 285 4.55 15.08 -6.51
C VAL A 285 4.21 16.53 -6.84
N SER A 286 4.40 16.96 -8.09
CA SER A 286 4.28 18.37 -8.48
C SER A 286 2.84 18.87 -8.58
N GLU A 287 1.93 18.05 -9.10
CA GLU A 287 0.55 18.45 -9.42
C GLU A 287 -0.43 18.10 -8.29
N VAL A 288 -0.14 17.08 -7.47
CA VAL A 288 -1.06 16.63 -6.41
C VAL A 288 -0.53 16.93 -5.02
N LEU A 289 0.70 16.52 -4.70
CA LEU A 289 1.21 16.62 -3.33
C LEU A 289 1.72 18.03 -2.98
N LEU A 290 2.18 18.79 -3.97
CA LEU A 290 2.69 20.15 -3.80
C LEU A 290 1.73 21.24 -4.31
N SER A 291 0.59 20.87 -4.91
CA SER A 291 -0.34 21.87 -5.41
C SER A 291 -0.97 22.63 -4.26
N LYS A 292 -0.79 23.96 -4.27
CA LYS A 292 -1.40 24.86 -3.30
C LYS A 292 -2.88 25.04 -3.65
N GLY A 293 -3.73 24.15 -3.12
CA GLY A 293 -5.16 24.41 -2.91
C GLY A 293 -6.02 24.73 -4.14
N GLN A 294 -6.17 23.78 -5.06
CA GLN A 294 -7.23 23.84 -6.09
C GLN A 294 -8.10 22.56 -6.14
N MET A 295 -8.21 21.85 -5.04
CA MET A 295 -9.22 20.81 -4.89
C MET A 295 -9.97 21.05 -3.59
N PHE A 296 -11.31 21.03 -3.71
CA PHE A 296 -12.36 21.42 -2.76
C PHE A 296 -12.80 22.88 -2.82
#